data_AF-A0A1A7ZCA3-F1
#
_entry.id   AF-A0A1A7ZCA3-F1
#
_cell.length_a   1.000
_cell.length_b   1.000
_cell.length_c   1.000
_cell.angle_alpha   90.00
_cell.angle_beta   90.00
_cell.angle_gamma   90.00
#
_symmetry.space_group_name_H-M   'P 1'
#
loop_
_entity.id
_entity.type
_entity.pdbx_description
1 polymer ?
#
loop_
_entity_poly.entity_id
_entity_poly.type
_entity_poly.pdbx_seq_one_letter_code
_entity_poly.pdbx_strand_id
1 'polypeptide(L)'
;EKRERERESGCCVRNDHSGCLQTLQDECSSTLSEWVKWPQHPSAPHLNGEVRQHGAVCHQDPRICQEPASVSPHEWSDDITEWPICTKYNSGNHTNLPHIDCAITGRPCCIGTKGRCEITSREYCDFMHGYFHEEATLCSQVACMDHVCGLLPFLNPDIPDQFSRLWLSLFLHAGILHCVVSVLFQMTVLRDLEKLAGWLRISIIYMLSGITGNLASAIFLPYRAEVGPAGSQFGILACLFVELFQSWQIL
;
A
#
# COMPACT_ATOMS: atom_id res chain seq x y z
N GLU A 1 12.77 -0.44 -1.25
CA GLU A 1 12.61 0.24 -2.55
C GLU A 1 11.64 1.44 -2.53
N LYS A 2 10.31 1.30 -2.50
CA LYS A 2 9.41 2.48 -2.59
C LYS A 2 9.61 3.52 -1.48
N ARG A 3 9.73 3.08 -0.21
CA ARG A 3 10.05 3.97 0.93
C ARG A 3 11.46 4.57 0.84
N GLU A 4 12.40 3.92 0.17
CA GLU A 4 13.75 4.47 -0.04
C GLU A 4 13.71 5.58 -1.09
N ARG A 5 13.01 5.36 -2.21
CA ARG A 5 12.76 6.40 -3.21
C ARG A 5 12.01 7.60 -2.61
N GLU A 6 11.04 7.35 -1.74
CA GLU A 6 10.33 8.42 -1.03
C GLU A 6 11.26 9.17 -0.08
N ARG A 7 12.12 8.49 0.70
CA ARG A 7 13.15 9.12 1.53
C ARG A 7 14.09 10.03 0.75
N GLU A 8 14.42 9.68 -0.50
CA GLU A 8 15.27 10.48 -1.38
C GLU A 8 14.52 11.65 -2.05
N SER A 9 13.19 11.62 -2.09
CA SER A 9 12.37 12.69 -2.70
C SER A 9 12.50 14.03 -1.97
N GLY A 10 12.35 15.12 -2.70
CA GLY A 10 12.36 16.49 -2.19
C GLY A 10 11.21 17.31 -2.76
N CYS A 11 11.11 18.56 -2.33
CA CYS A 11 10.07 19.46 -2.83
C CYS A 11 10.58 20.25 -4.04
N CYS A 12 10.02 20.00 -5.22
CA CYS A 12 10.31 20.76 -6.42
C CYS A 12 9.40 21.98 -6.48
N VAL A 13 9.95 23.17 -6.24
CA VAL A 13 9.22 24.45 -6.18
C VAL A 13 9.45 25.20 -7.47
N ARG A 14 8.38 25.58 -8.18
CA ARG A 14 8.52 26.29 -9.46
C ARG A 14 8.80 27.79 -9.26
N ASN A 15 9.72 28.32 -10.07
CA ASN A 15 10.16 29.72 -9.99
C ASN A 15 9.07 30.74 -10.38
N ASP A 16 8.07 30.31 -11.14
CA ASP A 16 6.92 31.13 -11.57
C ASP A 16 5.78 31.17 -10.53
N HIS A 17 5.99 30.59 -9.34
CA HIS A 17 4.98 30.42 -8.29
C HIS A 17 3.74 29.62 -8.75
N SER A 18 3.81 28.86 -9.84
CA SER A 18 2.70 28.00 -10.27
C SER A 18 2.45 26.83 -9.33
N GLY A 19 3.40 26.53 -8.44
CA GLY A 19 3.23 25.63 -7.31
C GLY A 19 4.45 24.74 -7.05
N CYS A 20 4.22 23.68 -6.28
CA CYS A 20 5.25 22.71 -5.92
C CYS A 20 4.73 21.28 -5.90
N LEU A 21 5.65 20.34 -6.15
CA LEU A 21 5.38 18.91 -6.24
C LEU A 21 6.48 18.12 -5.52
N GLN A 22 6.10 17.12 -4.73
CA GLN A 22 7.04 16.19 -4.12
C GLN A 22 7.53 15.19 -5.19
N THR A 23 8.84 15.20 -5.46
CA THR A 23 9.43 14.40 -6.55
C THR A 23 10.93 14.18 -6.33
N LEU A 24 11.52 13.28 -7.12
CA LEU A 24 12.96 13.06 -7.14
C LEU A 24 13.69 14.19 -7.88
N GLN A 25 15.01 14.27 -7.72
CA GLN A 25 15.81 15.34 -8.30
C GLN A 25 15.82 15.31 -9.83
N ASP A 26 15.80 14.11 -10.43
CA ASP A 26 15.83 13.86 -11.88
C ASP A 26 14.53 14.25 -12.59
N GLU A 27 13.41 14.21 -11.87
CA GLU A 27 12.08 14.63 -12.34
C GLU A 27 11.84 16.15 -12.15
N CYS A 28 12.67 16.84 -11.37
CA CYS A 28 12.59 18.28 -11.15
C CYS A 28 13.41 19.08 -12.18
N SER A 29 12.80 20.09 -12.81
CA SER A 29 13.49 20.92 -13.80
C SER A 29 14.56 21.80 -13.16
N SER A 30 15.83 21.67 -13.58
CA SER A 30 16.95 22.48 -13.06
C SER A 30 16.93 23.94 -13.48
N THR A 31 16.14 24.32 -14.49
CA THR A 31 16.07 25.70 -15.02
C THR A 31 14.83 26.46 -14.55
N LEU A 32 13.72 25.74 -14.32
CA LEU A 32 12.41 26.34 -14.02
C LEU A 32 11.98 26.15 -12.57
N SER A 33 12.72 25.34 -11.81
CA SER A 33 12.37 25.00 -10.44
C SER A 33 13.60 24.99 -9.53
N GLU A 34 13.35 25.25 -8.26
CA GLU A 34 14.27 25.03 -7.16
C GLU A 34 13.92 23.69 -6.48
N TRP A 35 14.92 22.80 -6.36
CA TRP A 35 14.73 21.52 -5.68
C TRP A 35 15.18 21.63 -4.21
N VAL A 36 14.21 21.62 -3.31
CA VAL A 36 14.41 21.78 -1.87
C VAL A 36 14.53 20.41 -1.21
N LYS A 37 15.76 20.04 -0.83
CA LYS A 37 16.11 18.78 -0.18
C LYS A 37 17.03 19.04 1.02
N TRP A 38 16.78 18.37 2.14
CA TRP A 38 17.65 18.37 3.32
C TRP A 38 18.63 17.19 3.22
N PRO A 39 19.87 17.33 3.72
CA PRO A 39 20.44 18.48 4.43
C PRO A 39 21.02 19.58 3.52
N GLN A 40 20.99 19.42 2.18
CA GLN A 40 21.72 20.28 1.26
C GLN A 40 21.18 21.72 1.21
N HIS A 41 19.88 21.89 1.40
CA HIS A 41 19.23 23.19 1.37
C HIS A 41 19.29 23.91 2.73
N PRO A 42 19.55 25.23 2.79
CA PRO A 42 19.70 25.99 4.04
C PRO A 42 18.45 26.01 4.93
N SER A 43 17.29 25.60 4.41
CA SER A 43 16.05 25.46 5.19
C SER A 43 16.04 24.29 6.17
N ALA A 44 17.05 23.42 6.13
CA ALA A 44 17.10 22.17 6.90
C ALA A 44 17.05 22.44 8.41
N PRO A 45 16.05 21.90 9.14
CA PRO A 45 15.97 22.04 10.59
C PRO A 45 16.94 21.09 11.29
N HIS A 46 17.17 21.36 12.57
CA HIS A 46 17.91 20.46 13.45
C HIS A 46 16.95 19.54 14.22
N LEU A 47 17.41 18.33 14.51
CA LEU A 47 16.80 17.34 15.40
C LEU A 47 17.86 16.90 16.40
N ASN A 48 17.61 17.08 17.71
CA ASN A 48 18.59 16.76 18.77
C ASN A 48 19.99 17.36 18.58
N GLY A 49 20.09 18.53 17.95
CA GLY A 49 21.36 19.22 17.68
C GLY A 49 22.02 18.86 16.35
N GLU A 50 21.60 17.79 15.67
CA GLU A 50 22.09 17.41 14.35
C GLU A 50 21.16 17.92 13.24
N VAL A 51 21.68 18.19 12.04
CA VAL A 51 20.86 18.60 10.89
C VAL A 51 20.10 17.39 10.37
N ARG A 52 18.80 17.54 10.10
CA ARG A 52 17.99 16.48 9.52
C ARG A 52 18.53 16.03 8.16
N GLN A 53 18.56 14.71 7.94
CA GLN A 53 19.10 14.13 6.71
C GLN A 53 18.03 13.88 5.66
N HIS A 54 16.76 13.72 6.06
CA HIS A 54 15.65 13.51 5.14
C HIS A 54 14.60 14.61 5.26
N GLY A 55 14.01 14.96 4.12
CA GLY A 55 13.18 16.16 3.89
C GLY A 55 13.71 16.94 2.68
N ALA A 56 13.15 18.07 2.26
CA ALA A 56 11.90 18.65 2.71
C ALA A 56 10.68 17.92 2.11
N VAL A 57 9.52 18.10 2.73
CA VAL A 57 8.23 17.64 2.20
C VAL A 57 7.42 18.86 1.79
N CYS A 58 6.88 18.86 0.56
CA CYS A 58 6.02 19.97 0.13
C CYS A 58 4.81 20.11 1.06
N HIS A 59 4.56 21.33 1.52
CA HIS A 59 3.42 21.68 2.36
C HIS A 59 3.39 20.97 3.73
N GLN A 60 4.51 20.42 4.19
CA GLN A 60 4.63 19.79 5.50
C GLN A 60 6.01 19.99 6.13
N ASP A 61 6.04 20.58 7.33
CA ASP A 61 7.26 20.81 8.10
C ASP A 61 6.97 20.64 9.60
N PRO A 62 7.80 19.90 10.36
CA PRO A 62 7.60 19.65 11.79
C PRO A 62 7.57 20.93 12.63
N ARG A 63 8.17 22.03 12.15
CA ARG A 63 8.20 23.32 12.86
C ARG A 63 6.88 24.10 12.75
N ILE A 64 6.07 23.81 11.73
CA ILE A 64 4.87 24.58 11.38
C ILE A 64 3.58 23.84 11.74
N CYS A 65 3.63 22.50 11.76
CA CYS A 65 2.46 21.69 12.10
C CYS A 65 2.03 21.85 13.55
N GLN A 66 0.75 22.19 13.78
CA GLN A 66 0.16 22.30 15.12
C GLN A 66 -0.43 20.97 15.61
N GLU A 67 -0.98 20.17 14.69
CA GLU A 67 -1.64 18.91 15.05
C GLU A 67 -1.30 17.81 14.03
N PRO A 68 -0.47 16.81 14.40
CA PRO A 68 0.27 16.69 15.66
C PRO A 68 1.53 17.56 15.70
N ALA A 69 1.75 18.35 16.75
CA ALA A 69 2.96 19.15 16.91
C ALA A 69 4.20 18.27 17.14
N SER A 70 5.32 18.58 16.47
CA SER A 70 6.62 17.93 16.72
C SER A 70 7.31 18.62 17.91
N VAL A 71 7.03 18.16 19.13
CA VAL A 71 7.60 18.71 20.37
C VAL A 71 8.09 17.60 21.29
N SER A 72 9.19 17.84 22.01
CA SER A 72 9.72 16.90 23.00
C SER A 72 8.65 16.48 24.02
N PRO A 73 8.48 15.18 24.33
CA PRO A 73 9.30 14.03 23.93
C PRO A 73 8.89 13.34 22.61
N HIS A 74 7.82 13.82 21.95
CA HIS A 74 7.26 13.25 20.72
C HIS A 74 7.65 14.06 19.49
N GLU A 75 8.96 14.17 19.23
CA GLU A 75 9.47 14.81 18.02
C GLU A 75 9.30 13.88 16.81
N TRP A 76 9.00 14.45 15.65
CA TRP A 76 8.88 13.64 14.43
C TRP A 76 10.24 13.05 14.05
N SER A 77 10.23 11.78 13.62
CA SER A 77 11.43 11.06 13.16
C SER A 77 12.18 11.83 12.05
N ASP A 78 13.48 11.58 11.90
CA ASP A 78 14.23 12.08 10.74
C ASP A 78 13.72 11.42 9.44
N ASP A 79 13.24 10.18 9.52
CA ASP A 79 12.65 9.48 8.37
C ASP A 79 11.29 10.08 8.00
N ILE A 80 11.22 10.73 6.83
CA ILE A 80 9.97 11.34 6.33
C ILE A 80 8.86 10.31 6.11
N THR A 81 9.20 9.03 5.94
CA THR A 81 8.19 7.98 5.71
C THR A 81 7.39 7.65 6.97
N GLU A 82 7.90 8.04 8.15
CA GLU A 82 7.24 7.85 9.44
C GLU A 82 6.46 9.11 9.88
N TRP A 83 6.44 10.16 9.07
CA TRP A 83 5.79 11.41 9.43
C TRP A 83 4.26 11.27 9.46
N PRO A 84 3.59 11.77 10.50
CA PRO A 84 2.14 11.76 10.57
C PRO A 84 1.52 12.76 9.59
N ILE A 85 0.22 12.66 9.33
CA ILE A 85 -0.51 13.66 8.55
C ILE A 85 -0.65 14.94 9.38
N CYS A 86 -0.25 16.09 8.82
CA CYS A 86 -0.50 17.37 9.47
C CYS A 86 -1.92 17.85 9.18
N THR A 87 -2.75 17.89 10.22
CA THR A 87 -4.18 18.25 10.10
C THR A 87 -4.44 19.74 10.34
N LYS A 88 -3.60 20.40 11.14
CA LYS A 88 -3.70 21.84 11.41
C LYS A 88 -2.35 22.52 11.28
N TYR A 89 -2.37 23.65 10.59
CA TYR A 89 -1.20 24.48 10.32
C TYR A 89 -1.35 25.82 11.02
N ASN A 90 -0.23 26.35 11.52
CA ASN A 90 -0.19 27.75 11.94
C ASN A 90 -0.21 28.64 10.69
N SER A 91 -1.38 29.20 10.36
CA SER A 91 -1.60 30.02 9.16
C SER A 91 -0.99 31.42 9.31
N GLY A 92 0.33 31.49 9.43
CA GLY A 92 1.07 32.74 9.19
C GLY A 92 1.15 33.01 7.68
N ASN A 93 1.00 34.26 7.24
CA ASN A 93 0.92 34.58 5.81
C ASN A 93 2.18 34.19 5.01
N HIS A 94 3.35 34.10 5.63
CA HIS A 94 4.59 33.61 5.00
C HIS A 94 5.53 33.03 6.06
N THR A 95 5.98 31.80 5.86
CA THR A 95 6.96 31.13 6.73
C THR A 95 8.40 31.36 6.28
N ASN A 96 8.61 31.99 5.12
CA ASN A 96 9.90 32.13 4.41
C ASN A 96 10.54 30.77 4.07
N LEU A 97 9.74 29.71 4.05
CA LEU A 97 10.16 28.37 3.68
C LEU A 97 9.59 28.05 2.30
N PRO A 98 10.44 27.89 1.26
CA PRO A 98 9.97 27.72 -0.12
C PRO A 98 9.09 26.47 -0.30
N HIS A 99 9.36 25.39 0.45
CA HIS A 99 8.58 24.16 0.42
C HIS A 99 7.24 24.25 1.16
N ILE A 100 6.99 25.29 1.95
CA ILE A 100 5.72 25.50 2.68
C ILE A 100 4.86 26.55 2.01
N ASP A 101 5.45 27.68 1.62
CA ASP A 101 4.73 28.82 1.05
C ASP A 101 4.30 28.60 -0.42
N CYS A 102 4.49 27.40 -0.97
CA CYS A 102 4.13 27.02 -2.33
C CYS A 102 2.75 26.35 -2.41
N ALA A 103 2.00 26.61 -3.50
CA ALA A 103 0.74 25.91 -3.76
C ALA A 103 1.02 24.46 -4.20
N ILE A 104 0.55 23.48 -3.45
CA ILE A 104 0.76 22.07 -3.78
C ILE A 104 -0.03 21.68 -5.04
N THR A 105 0.68 21.18 -6.07
CA THR A 105 0.05 20.81 -7.36
C THR A 105 -0.25 19.32 -7.47
N GLY A 106 0.36 18.48 -6.62
CA GLY A 106 0.12 17.05 -6.63
C GLY A 106 0.10 16.46 -5.22
N ARG A 107 -0.79 15.49 -5.03
CA ARG A 107 -0.98 14.77 -3.77
C ARG A 107 -1.05 13.27 -4.02
N PRO A 108 -0.92 12.44 -2.97
CA PRO A 108 -1.05 10.99 -3.08
C PRO A 108 -2.39 10.59 -3.71
N CYS A 109 -2.32 9.84 -4.81
CA CYS A 109 -3.46 9.21 -5.48
C CYS A 109 -3.29 7.69 -5.45
N CYS A 110 -4.30 6.99 -4.95
CA CYS A 110 -4.35 5.54 -4.95
C CYS A 110 -5.02 5.04 -6.24
N ILE A 111 -4.24 4.37 -7.10
CA ILE A 111 -4.69 3.94 -8.42
C ILE A 111 -4.73 2.41 -8.51
N GLY A 112 -5.87 1.90 -8.97
CA GLY A 112 -6.09 0.48 -9.29
C GLY A 112 -6.13 -0.44 -8.06
N THR A 113 -6.28 -1.74 -8.30
CA THR A 113 -6.46 -2.77 -7.26
C THR A 113 -5.17 -3.25 -6.59
N LYS A 114 -4.00 -2.79 -7.08
CA LYS A 114 -2.68 -3.14 -6.53
C LYS A 114 -2.22 -2.18 -5.41
N GLY A 115 -3.08 -1.23 -5.02
CA GLY A 115 -2.73 -0.20 -4.03
C GLY A 115 -1.53 0.64 -4.45
N ARG A 116 -1.43 1.01 -5.73
CA ARG A 116 -0.34 1.85 -6.21
C ARG A 116 -0.61 3.30 -5.79
N CYS A 117 0.25 3.84 -4.92
CA CYS A 117 0.29 5.27 -4.65
C CYS A 117 1.20 5.98 -5.66
N GLU A 118 0.74 7.12 -6.15
CA GLU A 118 1.48 8.03 -7.03
C GLU A 118 1.10 9.48 -6.68
N ILE A 119 2.10 10.36 -6.54
CA ILE A 119 1.84 11.78 -6.26
C ILE A 119 1.57 12.47 -7.60
N THR A 120 0.35 12.96 -7.79
CA THR A 120 -0.11 13.48 -9.07
C THR A 120 -1.18 14.55 -8.87
N SER A 121 -1.56 15.26 -9.93
CA SER A 121 -2.67 16.22 -9.90
C SER A 121 -4.02 15.50 -9.74
N ARG A 122 -5.02 16.25 -9.28
CA ARG A 122 -6.38 15.73 -9.11
C ARG A 122 -6.98 15.26 -10.42
N GLU A 123 -6.83 16.04 -11.48
CA GLU A 123 -7.43 15.77 -12.79
C GLU A 123 -6.92 14.43 -13.35
N TYR A 124 -5.63 14.15 -13.18
CA TYR A 124 -5.06 12.86 -13.58
C TYR A 124 -5.54 11.71 -12.68
N CYS A 125 -5.67 11.94 -11.37
CA CYS A 125 -6.20 10.92 -10.46
C CYS A 125 -7.65 10.54 -10.82
N ASP A 126 -8.50 11.53 -11.08
CA ASP A 126 -9.89 11.35 -11.48
C ASP A 126 -9.99 10.64 -12.84
N PHE A 127 -9.13 11.01 -13.79
CA PHE A 127 -9.02 10.35 -15.09
C PHE A 127 -8.65 8.86 -14.96
N MET A 128 -7.76 8.54 -14.02
CA MET A 128 -7.33 7.17 -13.75
C MET A 128 -8.32 6.38 -12.86
N HIS A 129 -9.46 6.97 -12.50
CA HIS A 129 -10.42 6.41 -11.54
C HIS A 129 -9.76 6.02 -10.20
N GLY A 130 -8.81 6.83 -9.75
CA GLY A 130 -8.15 6.67 -8.46
C GLY A 130 -8.89 7.38 -7.32
N TYR A 131 -8.42 7.16 -6.10
CA TYR A 131 -8.84 7.92 -4.93
C TYR A 131 -7.77 8.96 -4.56
N PHE A 132 -8.16 10.23 -4.58
CA PHE A 132 -7.27 11.36 -4.31
C PHE A 132 -7.30 11.73 -2.82
N HIS A 133 -6.15 11.70 -2.15
CA HIS A 133 -6.03 12.07 -0.74
C HIS A 133 -5.68 13.55 -0.61
N GLU A 134 -6.64 14.37 -0.15
CA GLU A 134 -6.44 15.82 0.03
C GLU A 134 -5.64 16.14 1.29
N GLU A 135 -5.75 15.28 2.30
CA GLU A 135 -5.16 15.42 3.62
C GLU A 135 -3.67 15.02 3.65
N ALA A 136 -3.24 14.15 2.74
CA ALA A 136 -1.88 13.61 2.73
C ALA A 136 -0.95 14.35 1.77
N THR A 137 0.35 14.29 2.04
CA THR A 137 1.43 14.85 1.21
C THR A 137 2.38 13.76 0.71
N LEU A 138 2.53 12.67 1.47
CA LEU A 138 3.40 11.54 1.17
C LEU A 138 2.60 10.26 0.93
N CYS A 139 3.15 9.37 0.09
CA CYS A 139 2.58 8.05 -0.15
C CYS A 139 2.70 7.13 1.08
N SER A 140 3.68 7.35 1.96
CA SER A 140 3.79 6.61 3.22
C SER A 140 2.65 6.89 4.20
N GLN A 141 1.95 8.02 4.05
CA GLN A 141 0.85 8.45 4.92
C GLN A 141 -0.49 7.79 4.56
N VAL A 142 -0.60 7.20 3.37
CA VAL A 142 -1.86 6.65 2.85
C VAL A 142 -1.80 5.14 2.71
N ALA A 143 -2.87 4.47 3.10
CA ALA A 143 -3.02 3.03 2.97
C ALA A 143 -3.84 2.68 1.71
N CYS A 144 -3.22 2.74 0.53
CA CYS A 144 -3.94 2.48 -0.73
C CYS A 144 -4.56 1.08 -0.86
N MET A 145 -4.08 0.10 -0.09
CA MET A 145 -4.69 -1.23 -0.04
C MET A 145 -5.89 -1.31 0.91
N ASP A 146 -6.12 -0.31 1.75
CA ASP A 146 -7.22 -0.34 2.72
C ASP A 146 -8.59 -0.39 2.05
N HIS A 147 -8.79 0.34 0.94
CA HIS A 147 -10.05 0.25 0.20
C HIS A 147 -10.28 -1.09 -0.52
N VAL A 148 -9.22 -1.82 -0.85
CA VAL A 148 -9.30 -3.08 -1.61
C VAL A 148 -9.33 -4.29 -0.67
N CYS A 149 -8.49 -4.26 0.36
CA CYS A 149 -8.29 -5.32 1.35
C CYS A 149 -8.84 -4.92 2.74
N GLY A 150 -9.74 -3.94 2.79
CA GLY A 150 -10.39 -3.43 3.99
C GLY A 150 -11.45 -4.39 4.47
N LEU A 151 -11.02 -5.46 5.13
CA LEU A 151 -11.87 -6.35 5.91
C LEU A 151 -12.08 -5.71 7.30
N LEU A 152 -11.55 -6.35 8.34
CA LEU A 152 -11.53 -5.79 9.69
C LEU A 152 -10.25 -4.95 9.88
N PRO A 153 -10.34 -3.80 10.57
CA PRO A 153 -9.16 -3.01 10.93
C PRO A 153 -8.28 -3.75 11.93
N PHE A 154 -7.00 -3.38 12.00
CA PHE A 154 -6.08 -3.87 13.05
C PHE A 154 -6.56 -3.37 14.41
N LEU A 155 -6.52 -4.21 15.47
CA LEU A 155 -6.74 -3.70 16.83
C LEU A 155 -5.54 -2.89 17.32
N ASN A 156 -4.34 -3.28 16.89
CA ASN A 156 -3.11 -2.54 17.14
C ASN A 156 -2.32 -2.39 15.82
N PRO A 157 -2.08 -1.17 15.33
CA PRO A 157 -1.34 -0.93 14.08
C PRO A 157 0.07 -1.55 14.05
N ASP A 158 0.69 -1.73 15.22
CA ASP A 158 2.07 -2.20 15.33
C ASP A 158 2.18 -3.74 15.37
N ILE A 159 1.04 -4.45 15.49
CA ILE A 159 1.02 -5.91 15.65
C ILE A 159 0.17 -6.53 14.53
N PRO A 160 0.72 -7.45 13.71
CA PRO A 160 -0.05 -8.14 12.69
C PRO A 160 -0.99 -9.18 13.34
N ASP A 161 -2.22 -8.77 13.65
CA ASP A 161 -3.24 -9.59 14.35
C ASP A 161 -4.29 -10.21 13.41
N GLN A 162 -4.14 -10.04 12.09
CA GLN A 162 -5.17 -10.37 11.09
C GLN A 162 -5.08 -11.80 10.53
N PHE A 163 -4.82 -12.80 11.37
CA PHE A 163 -4.74 -14.22 10.95
C PHE A 163 -6.05 -14.75 10.34
N SER A 164 -7.19 -14.14 10.69
CA SER A 164 -8.49 -14.45 10.10
C SER A 164 -8.51 -14.29 8.58
N ARG A 165 -7.63 -13.45 8.00
CA ARG A 165 -7.52 -13.25 6.54
C ARG A 165 -7.04 -14.50 5.81
N LEU A 166 -6.22 -15.33 6.44
CA LEU A 166 -5.74 -16.59 5.83
C LEU A 166 -6.88 -17.57 5.59
N TRP A 167 -7.86 -17.59 6.49
CA TRP A 167 -9.01 -18.47 6.38
C TRP A 167 -10.15 -17.85 5.58
N LEU A 168 -10.49 -16.59 5.86
CA LEU A 168 -11.61 -15.90 5.22
C LEU A 168 -11.40 -15.70 3.71
N SER A 169 -10.15 -15.47 3.29
CA SER A 169 -9.80 -15.31 1.87
C SER A 169 -10.25 -16.49 1.01
N LEU A 170 -10.36 -17.71 1.56
CA LEU A 170 -10.79 -18.91 0.84
C LEU A 170 -12.26 -18.87 0.42
N PHE A 171 -13.09 -18.11 1.14
CA PHE A 171 -14.53 -18.01 0.89
C PHE A 171 -14.89 -16.76 0.07
N LEU A 172 -13.99 -15.78 -0.01
CA LEU A 172 -14.17 -14.56 -0.77
C LEU A 172 -13.89 -14.77 -2.25
N HIS A 173 -14.64 -14.10 -3.13
CA HIS A 173 -14.41 -14.17 -4.57
C HIS A 173 -14.35 -12.76 -5.14
N ALA A 174 -13.40 -12.51 -6.05
CA ALA A 174 -13.22 -11.21 -6.70
C ALA A 174 -14.43 -10.74 -7.53
N GLY A 175 -15.35 -11.65 -7.90
CA GLY A 175 -16.56 -11.31 -8.64
C GLY A 175 -17.45 -12.52 -8.91
N ILE A 176 -18.60 -12.28 -9.54
CA ILE A 176 -19.65 -13.28 -9.79
C ILE A 176 -19.14 -14.41 -10.69
N LEU A 177 -18.46 -14.07 -11.79
CA LEU A 177 -17.92 -15.09 -12.72
C LEU A 177 -16.90 -16.00 -12.02
N HIS A 178 -16.01 -15.43 -11.22
CA HIS A 178 -15.05 -16.20 -10.44
C HIS A 178 -15.75 -17.14 -9.44
N CYS A 179 -16.80 -16.66 -8.77
CA CYS A 179 -17.62 -17.48 -7.87
C CYS A 179 -18.30 -18.65 -8.61
N VAL A 180 -18.94 -18.39 -9.75
CA VAL A 180 -19.62 -19.43 -10.54
C VAL A 180 -18.65 -20.51 -10.99
N VAL A 181 -17.49 -20.14 -11.53
CA VAL A 181 -16.46 -21.10 -11.96
C VAL A 181 -15.98 -21.94 -10.77
N SER A 182 -15.75 -21.31 -9.62
CA SER A 182 -15.32 -22.02 -8.41
C SER A 182 -16.37 -23.02 -7.91
N VAL A 183 -17.64 -22.63 -7.89
CA VAL A 183 -18.74 -23.53 -7.49
C VAL A 183 -18.90 -24.68 -8.47
N LEU A 184 -18.77 -24.45 -9.78
CA LEU A 184 -18.82 -25.51 -10.79
C LEU A 184 -17.69 -26.53 -10.62
N PHE A 185 -16.47 -26.06 -10.35
CA PHE A 185 -15.33 -26.94 -10.05
C PHE A 185 -15.60 -27.76 -8.78
N GLN A 186 -16.11 -27.13 -7.73
CA GLN A 186 -16.44 -27.82 -6.48
C GLN A 186 -17.56 -28.86 -6.66
N MET A 187 -18.61 -28.51 -7.40
CA MET A 187 -19.76 -29.41 -7.60
C MET A 187 -19.47 -30.61 -8.51
N THR A 188 -18.43 -30.52 -9.34
CA THR A 188 -17.98 -31.60 -10.23
C THR A 188 -16.82 -32.36 -9.60
N VAL A 189 -15.60 -31.81 -9.64
CA VAL A 189 -14.35 -32.49 -9.26
C VAL A 189 -14.29 -32.77 -7.75
N LEU A 190 -14.56 -31.75 -6.92
CA LEU A 190 -14.43 -31.91 -5.47
C LEU A 190 -15.46 -32.92 -4.93
N ARG A 191 -16.71 -32.84 -5.42
CA ARG A 191 -17.78 -33.78 -5.04
C ARG A 191 -17.43 -35.23 -5.35
N ASP A 192 -16.81 -35.49 -6.51
CA ASP A 192 -16.44 -36.86 -6.90
C ASP A 192 -15.30 -37.39 -6.03
N LEU A 193 -14.29 -36.56 -5.72
CA LEU A 193 -13.25 -36.92 -4.76
C LEU A 193 -13.77 -37.09 -3.34
N GLU A 194 -14.75 -36.29 -2.92
CA GLU A 194 -15.40 -36.41 -1.61
C GLU A 194 -16.09 -37.76 -1.44
N LYS A 195 -16.77 -38.24 -2.48
CA LYS A 195 -17.41 -39.56 -2.48
C LYS A 195 -16.40 -40.71 -2.41
N LEU A 196 -15.22 -40.53 -3.00
CA LEU A 196 -14.17 -41.56 -3.08
C LEU A 196 -13.32 -41.64 -1.79
N ALA A 197 -12.80 -40.50 -1.33
CA ALA A 197 -11.84 -40.43 -0.22
C ALA A 197 -12.49 -40.04 1.13
N GLY A 198 -13.76 -39.63 1.11
CA GLY A 198 -14.51 -39.19 2.28
C GLY A 198 -14.35 -37.69 2.59
N TRP A 199 -15.41 -37.11 3.17
CA TRP A 199 -15.53 -35.67 3.42
C TRP A 199 -14.44 -35.09 4.32
N LEU A 200 -14.05 -35.81 5.39
CA LEU A 200 -13.11 -35.29 6.37
C LEU A 200 -11.70 -35.10 5.78
N ARG A 201 -11.22 -36.10 5.01
CA ARG A 201 -9.88 -36.06 4.41
C ARG A 201 -9.79 -34.95 3.36
N ILE A 202 -10.80 -34.87 2.50
CA ILE A 202 -10.88 -33.85 1.45
C ILE A 202 -11.00 -32.45 2.05
N SER A 203 -11.79 -32.26 3.11
CA SER A 203 -11.90 -30.97 3.80
C SER A 203 -10.55 -30.50 4.37
N ILE A 204 -9.79 -31.39 5.04
CA ILE A 204 -8.46 -31.04 5.58
C ILE A 204 -7.51 -30.63 4.45
N ILE A 205 -7.46 -31.41 3.37
CA ILE A 205 -6.62 -31.11 2.20
C ILE A 205 -7.01 -29.77 1.59
N TYR A 206 -8.31 -29.54 1.39
CA TYR A 206 -8.84 -28.31 0.83
C TYR A 206 -8.43 -27.09 1.65
N MET A 207 -8.57 -27.17 2.98
CA MET A 207 -8.22 -26.06 3.87
C MET A 207 -6.72 -25.78 3.88
N LEU A 208 -5.89 -26.80 4.05
CA LEU A 208 -4.44 -26.65 4.18
C LEU A 208 -3.79 -26.20 2.86
N SER A 209 -4.19 -26.78 1.74
CA SER A 209 -3.69 -26.36 0.41
C SER A 209 -4.11 -24.93 0.09
N GLY A 210 -5.32 -24.52 0.46
CA GLY A 210 -5.80 -23.16 0.34
C GLY A 210 -4.97 -22.14 1.13
N ILE A 211 -4.80 -22.37 2.43
CA ILE A 211 -4.01 -21.50 3.30
C ILE A 211 -2.56 -21.40 2.79
N THR A 212 -1.98 -22.54 2.41
CA THR A 212 -0.59 -22.60 1.91
C THR A 212 -0.44 -21.87 0.57
N GLY A 213 -1.40 -22.03 -0.34
CA GLY A 213 -1.40 -21.32 -1.63
C GLY A 213 -1.54 -19.82 -1.46
N ASN A 214 -2.46 -19.37 -0.60
CA ASN A 214 -2.65 -17.95 -0.32
C ASN A 214 -1.42 -17.34 0.38
N LEU A 215 -0.78 -18.06 1.30
CA LEU A 215 0.46 -17.64 1.95
C LEU A 215 1.61 -17.53 0.95
N ALA A 216 1.78 -18.54 0.08
CA ALA A 216 2.80 -18.50 -0.97
C ALA A 216 2.57 -17.31 -1.91
N SER A 217 1.34 -17.06 -2.33
CA SER A 217 1.01 -15.90 -3.17
C SER A 217 1.32 -14.57 -2.47
N ALA A 218 0.96 -14.42 -1.20
CA ALA A 218 1.26 -13.21 -0.42
C ALA A 218 2.77 -12.94 -0.28
N ILE A 219 3.59 -13.99 -0.22
CA ILE A 219 5.05 -13.88 -0.16
C ILE A 219 5.63 -13.46 -1.52
N PHE A 220 5.16 -14.06 -2.63
CA PHE A 220 5.70 -13.78 -3.97
C PHE A 220 5.13 -12.52 -4.62
N LEU A 221 3.91 -12.11 -4.27
CA LEU A 221 3.17 -11.00 -4.87
C LEU A 221 2.52 -10.09 -3.81
N PRO A 222 3.31 -9.42 -2.95
CA PRO A 222 2.79 -8.70 -1.77
C PRO A 222 1.85 -7.53 -2.08
N TYR A 223 1.91 -6.99 -3.30
CA TYR A 223 1.10 -5.84 -3.74
C TYR A 223 -0.08 -6.25 -4.64
N ARG A 224 -0.43 -7.54 -4.70
CA ARG A 224 -1.61 -8.00 -5.41
C ARG A 224 -2.62 -8.56 -4.41
N ALA A 225 -3.79 -7.94 -4.37
CA ALA A 225 -4.92 -8.50 -3.67
C ALA A 225 -5.39 -9.76 -4.41
N GLU A 226 -5.31 -10.91 -3.74
CA GLU A 226 -5.83 -12.18 -4.24
C GLU A 226 -6.83 -12.75 -3.23
N VAL A 227 -7.91 -13.34 -3.75
CA VAL A 227 -8.98 -13.94 -2.96
C VAL A 227 -9.50 -15.18 -3.67
N GLY A 228 -10.04 -16.10 -2.89
CA GLY A 228 -10.75 -17.28 -3.37
C GLY A 228 -10.01 -18.59 -3.12
N PRO A 229 -10.68 -19.69 -3.46
CA PRO A 229 -10.21 -21.03 -3.16
C PRO A 229 -9.23 -21.59 -4.20
N ALA A 230 -8.61 -20.74 -5.04
CA ALA A 230 -7.75 -21.22 -6.12
C ALA A 230 -6.62 -22.13 -5.62
N GLY A 231 -5.97 -21.77 -4.51
CA GLY A 231 -4.98 -22.64 -3.85
C GLY A 231 -5.55 -24.00 -3.45
N SER A 232 -6.77 -24.03 -2.91
CA SER A 232 -7.48 -25.27 -2.58
C SER A 232 -7.81 -26.10 -3.81
N GLN A 233 -8.27 -25.45 -4.89
CA GLN A 233 -8.62 -26.13 -6.15
C GLN A 233 -7.40 -26.82 -6.77
N PHE A 234 -6.24 -26.15 -6.78
CA PHE A 234 -5.00 -26.78 -7.23
C PHE A 234 -4.55 -27.93 -6.32
N GLY A 235 -4.75 -27.81 -5.00
CA GLY A 235 -4.50 -28.91 -4.07
C GLY A 235 -5.35 -30.15 -4.36
N ILE A 236 -6.64 -29.94 -4.64
CA ILE A 236 -7.58 -31.01 -5.00
C ILE A 236 -7.25 -31.63 -6.35
N LEU A 237 -6.85 -30.81 -7.33
CA LEU A 237 -6.38 -31.30 -8.62
C LEU A 237 -5.10 -32.14 -8.48
N ALA A 238 -4.17 -31.74 -7.60
CA ALA A 238 -2.98 -32.53 -7.30
C ALA A 238 -3.33 -33.89 -6.68
N CYS A 239 -4.33 -33.93 -5.76
CA CYS A 239 -4.83 -35.20 -5.24
C CYS A 239 -5.43 -36.09 -6.34
N LEU A 240 -6.20 -35.52 -7.25
CA LEU A 240 -6.73 -36.27 -8.40
C LEU A 240 -5.60 -36.90 -9.23
N PHE A 241 -4.51 -36.17 -9.48
CA PHE A 241 -3.35 -36.72 -10.20
C PHE A 241 -2.68 -37.87 -9.43
N VAL A 242 -2.49 -37.73 -8.12
CA VAL A 242 -1.89 -38.80 -7.29
C VAL A 242 -2.75 -40.07 -7.32
N GLU A 243 -4.07 -39.94 -7.16
CA GLU A 243 -5.01 -41.06 -7.23
C GLU A 243 -5.01 -41.71 -8.61
N LEU A 244 -4.91 -40.91 -9.68
CA LEU A 244 -4.79 -41.42 -11.05
C LEU A 244 -3.53 -42.26 -11.22
N PHE A 245 -2.37 -41.78 -10.73
CA PHE A 245 -1.11 -42.53 -10.83
C PHE A 245 -1.13 -43.82 -9.99
N GLN A 246 -1.71 -43.79 -8.80
CA GLN A 246 -1.83 -44.98 -7.95
C GLN A 246 -2.79 -46.01 -8.57
N SER A 247 -3.88 -45.55 -9.17
CA SER A 247 -4.87 -46.40 -9.83
C SER A 247 -4.46 -46.83 -11.24
N TRP A 248 -3.39 -46.25 -11.80
CA TRP A 248 -2.93 -46.54 -13.16
C TRP A 248 -2.55 -48.01 -13.37
N GLN A 249 -2.14 -48.72 -12.33
CA GLN A 249 -1.84 -50.16 -12.43
C GLN A 249 -3.10 -51.04 -12.46
N ILE A 250 -4.25 -50.49 -12.08
CA ILE A 250 -5.53 -51.19 -11.94
C ILE A 250 -6.45 -50.91 -13.16
N LEU A 251 -6.21 -49.79 -13.86
CA LEU A 251 -6.86 -49.42 -15.14
C LEU A 251 -6.21 -50.12 -16.33
#